data_AF-A0AB39YVS1-F1
#
_entry.id   AF-A0AB39YVS1-F1
#
_cell.length_a   1.000
_cell.length_b   1.000
_cell.length_c   1.000
_cell.angle_alpha   90.00
_cell.angle_beta   90.00
_cell.angle_gamma   90.00
#
_symmetry.space_group_name_H-M   'P 1'
#
loop_
_entity.id
_entity.type
_entity.pdbx_description
1 polymer ?
#
loop_
_entity_poly.entity_id
_entity_poly.type
_entity_poly.pdbx_seq_one_letter_code
_entity_poly.pdbx_strand_id
1 'polypeptide(L)'
;MLKIGLTGGIASGKSLVASRLRELGAILVDADLLAREVVEPGTPGLARVVEAFGPGILDSDGRLDRPKLGAIVFHDPSQREVLNGIIHPLVREAAAAIVSAAGPGDIVVQDIPLLVETGQGSNFHLVVVVDAPEPVRVQRMVDFRAMTPDDARARIAAQATREERNAAADVVLVNDGDREELLAKVEALWTDRLLPFARNLSQGTRAERHVGPVMTPYNSDWSRQADRLAARIAVAAPQQILAVDHVGSTSVPGLAAKDVIDLQVAVADLEAADLMANQLAAAGFPAIPGVNRDTPKPARPDPAEWQKRFHANADPGRPVNLHVRVAGSPGWRYALLFRDWLRSEPSATALYEAHKRTLAATFAGESGTAAYADAKEPWFTDVAWPLMDEWAKRTGWLPPSYLSSAEGKRGQ
;
A
#
# COMPACT_ATOMS: atom_id res chain seq x y z
N MET A 1 6.22 -14.73 2.22
CA MET A 1 6.83 -13.83 1.23
C MET A 1 6.37 -12.38 1.41
N LEU A 2 7.20 -11.44 1.01
CA LEU A 2 6.87 -10.03 0.77
C LEU A 2 6.50 -9.85 -0.70
N LYS A 3 5.33 -9.27 -0.99
CA LYS A 3 4.85 -8.97 -2.34
C LYS A 3 5.03 -7.50 -2.68
N ILE A 4 5.75 -7.22 -3.76
CA ILE A 4 6.05 -5.89 -4.30
C ILE A 4 5.40 -5.72 -5.67
N GLY A 5 4.64 -4.64 -5.87
CA GLY A 5 4.14 -4.24 -7.18
C GLY A 5 5.14 -3.29 -7.82
N LEU A 6 5.70 -3.63 -8.98
CA LEU A 6 6.62 -2.77 -9.73
C LEU A 6 5.89 -2.22 -10.96
N THR A 7 5.91 -0.91 -11.11
CA THR A 7 5.30 -0.25 -12.27
C THR A 7 6.08 1.00 -12.68
N GLY A 8 5.68 1.63 -13.77
CA GLY A 8 6.36 2.79 -14.32
C GLY A 8 5.89 3.10 -15.73
N GLY A 9 5.94 4.37 -16.11
CA GLY A 9 5.58 4.79 -17.45
C GLY A 9 6.49 4.17 -18.52
N ILE A 10 6.03 4.11 -19.77
CA ILE A 10 6.85 3.64 -20.90
C ILE A 10 8.22 4.35 -20.92
N ALA A 11 9.29 3.57 -21.10
CA ALA A 11 10.68 4.05 -21.10
C ALA A 11 11.18 4.73 -19.80
N SER A 12 10.53 4.50 -18.65
CA SER A 12 11.01 5.00 -17.36
C SER A 12 12.21 4.23 -16.79
N GLY A 13 12.55 3.06 -17.35
CA GLY A 13 13.63 2.19 -16.85
C GLY A 13 13.16 1.04 -15.94
N LYS A 14 11.85 0.77 -15.88
CA LYS A 14 11.25 -0.35 -15.14
C LYS A 14 11.97 -1.69 -15.32
N SER A 15 12.28 -2.08 -16.56
CA SER A 15 12.98 -3.34 -16.84
C SER A 15 14.41 -3.40 -16.28
N LEU A 16 15.11 -2.26 -16.18
CA LEU A 16 16.43 -2.18 -15.55
C LEU A 16 16.32 -2.42 -14.04
N VAL A 17 15.32 -1.80 -13.40
CA VAL A 17 15.03 -2.01 -11.98
C VAL A 17 14.61 -3.46 -11.70
N ALA A 18 13.73 -4.03 -12.54
CA ALA A 18 13.29 -5.43 -12.42
C ALA A 18 14.47 -6.41 -12.52
N SER A 19 15.36 -6.21 -13.51
CA SER A 19 16.57 -7.04 -13.65
C SER A 19 17.47 -6.93 -12.42
N ARG A 20 17.70 -5.71 -11.91
CA ARG A 20 18.56 -5.52 -10.75
C ARG A 20 17.98 -6.15 -9.49
N LEU A 21 16.67 -6.01 -9.24
CA LEU A 21 16.01 -6.68 -8.11
C LEU A 21 16.12 -8.20 -8.21
N ARG A 22 15.99 -8.77 -9.42
CA ARG A 22 16.19 -10.21 -9.65
C ARG A 22 17.63 -10.64 -9.34
N GLU A 23 18.63 -9.87 -9.79
CA GLU A 23 20.05 -10.12 -9.48
C GLU A 23 20.35 -10.06 -7.98
N LEU A 24 19.63 -9.22 -7.23
CA LEU A 24 19.75 -9.12 -5.77
C LEU A 24 19.04 -10.25 -5.02
N GLY A 25 18.27 -11.10 -5.72
CA GLY A 25 17.60 -12.28 -5.15
C GLY A 25 16.07 -12.21 -5.12
N ALA A 26 15.44 -11.20 -5.73
CA ALA A 26 13.99 -11.17 -5.84
C ALA A 26 13.47 -12.22 -6.83
N ILE A 27 12.35 -12.85 -6.50
CA ILE A 27 11.57 -13.67 -7.42
C ILE A 27 10.75 -12.72 -8.30
N LEU A 28 11.12 -12.59 -9.57
CA LEU A 28 10.44 -11.71 -10.51
C LEU A 28 9.31 -12.46 -11.23
N VAL A 29 8.11 -11.90 -11.17
CA VAL A 29 6.96 -12.29 -12.00
C VAL A 29 6.78 -11.22 -13.07
N ASP A 30 7.22 -11.52 -14.29
CA ASP A 30 7.09 -10.64 -15.45
C ASP A 30 5.99 -11.19 -16.35
N ALA A 31 4.84 -10.50 -16.39
CA ALA A 31 3.69 -10.93 -17.18
C ALA A 31 4.00 -10.94 -18.70
N ASP A 32 4.86 -10.04 -19.18
CA ASP A 32 5.24 -10.00 -20.60
C ASP A 32 6.12 -11.19 -20.96
N LEU A 33 7.03 -11.59 -20.06
CA LEU A 33 7.85 -12.79 -20.22
C LEU A 33 7.00 -14.06 -20.17
N LEU A 34 6.12 -14.17 -19.16
CA LEU A 34 5.21 -15.31 -19.01
C LEU A 34 4.31 -15.47 -20.23
N ALA A 35 3.80 -14.36 -20.80
CA ALA A 35 3.03 -14.37 -22.04
C ALA A 35 3.82 -14.89 -23.26
N ARG A 36 5.16 -14.98 -23.17
CA ARG A 36 6.00 -15.65 -24.17
C ARG A 36 6.18 -17.12 -23.85
N GLU A 37 6.53 -17.42 -22.60
CA GLU A 37 6.82 -18.78 -22.15
C GLU A 37 5.61 -19.71 -22.29
N VAL A 38 4.39 -19.23 -22.01
CA VAL A 38 3.16 -20.03 -22.12
C VAL A 38 2.80 -20.42 -23.56
N VAL A 39 3.49 -19.88 -24.55
CA VAL A 39 3.33 -20.19 -25.98
C VAL A 39 4.63 -20.60 -26.66
N GLU A 40 5.64 -21.02 -25.90
CA GLU A 40 6.83 -21.64 -26.48
C GLU A 40 6.50 -23.02 -27.10
N PRO A 41 7.34 -23.53 -28.03
CA PRO A 41 7.14 -24.85 -28.63
C PRO A 41 6.94 -25.95 -27.60
N GLY A 42 5.95 -26.80 -27.84
CA GLY A 42 5.59 -27.92 -26.97
C GLY A 42 4.64 -27.56 -25.81
N THR A 43 4.27 -26.29 -25.64
CA THR A 43 3.29 -25.89 -24.62
C THR A 43 1.84 -26.10 -25.06
N PRO A 44 0.92 -26.38 -24.12
CA PRO A 44 -0.52 -26.41 -24.42
C PRO A 44 -1.05 -25.07 -24.92
N GLY A 45 -0.44 -23.96 -24.50
CA GLY A 45 -0.84 -22.62 -24.95
C GLY A 45 -0.57 -22.41 -26.43
N LEU A 46 0.61 -22.79 -26.93
CA LEU A 46 0.90 -22.70 -28.36
C LEU A 46 -0.07 -23.55 -29.19
N ALA A 47 -0.36 -24.78 -28.75
CA ALA A 47 -1.30 -25.67 -29.44
C ALA A 47 -2.70 -25.04 -29.57
N ARG A 48 -3.22 -24.43 -28.50
CA ARG A 48 -4.52 -23.74 -28.51
C ARG A 48 -4.53 -22.50 -29.41
N VAL A 49 -3.42 -21.75 -29.45
CA VAL A 49 -3.31 -20.60 -30.36
C VAL A 49 -3.27 -21.07 -31.83
N VAL A 50 -2.53 -22.14 -32.13
CA VAL A 50 -2.49 -22.72 -33.49
C VAL A 50 -3.86 -23.29 -33.90
N GLU A 51 -4.60 -23.91 -32.98
CA GLU A 51 -5.97 -24.36 -33.23
C GLU A 51 -6.91 -23.20 -33.62
N ALA A 52 -6.79 -22.06 -32.95
CA ALA A 52 -7.64 -20.89 -33.19
C ALA A 52 -7.25 -20.10 -34.45
N PHE A 53 -5.94 -19.97 -34.74
CA PHE A 53 -5.42 -19.06 -35.78
C PHE A 53 -4.79 -19.78 -36.98
N GLY A 54 -4.72 -21.11 -36.94
CA GLY A 54 -4.09 -21.96 -37.95
C GLY A 54 -2.56 -21.99 -37.88
N PRO A 55 -1.90 -22.92 -38.60
CA PRO A 55 -0.45 -23.09 -38.53
C PRO A 55 0.35 -21.94 -39.19
N GLY A 56 -0.31 -21.05 -39.93
CA GLY A 56 0.35 -19.92 -40.61
C GLY A 56 0.99 -18.89 -39.66
N ILE A 57 0.61 -18.92 -38.38
CA ILE A 57 1.20 -18.10 -37.31
C ILE A 57 2.49 -18.70 -36.72
N LEU A 58 3.03 -19.78 -37.29
CA LEU A 58 4.31 -20.35 -36.90
C LEU A 58 5.44 -19.88 -37.82
N ASP A 59 6.65 -19.81 -37.27
CA ASP A 59 7.89 -19.69 -38.04
C ASP A 59 8.42 -21.08 -38.46
N SER A 60 9.59 -21.10 -39.12
CA SER A 60 10.22 -22.34 -39.61
C SER A 60 10.64 -23.30 -38.49
N ASP A 61 10.81 -22.81 -37.27
CA ASP A 61 11.23 -23.60 -36.11
C ASP A 61 10.02 -24.05 -35.25
N GLY A 62 8.80 -23.78 -35.72
CA GLY A 62 7.56 -24.10 -35.01
C GLY A 62 7.29 -23.18 -33.82
N ARG A 63 7.96 -22.02 -33.73
CA ARG A 63 7.67 -20.98 -32.74
C ARG A 63 6.59 -20.04 -33.24
N LEU A 64 5.97 -19.32 -32.30
CA LEU A 64 4.98 -18.29 -32.62
C LEU A 64 5.61 -17.10 -33.35
N ASP A 65 5.19 -16.88 -34.60
CA ASP A 65 5.49 -15.68 -35.39
C ASP A 65 4.60 -14.52 -34.92
N ARG A 66 5.10 -13.77 -33.94
CA ARG A 66 4.39 -12.65 -33.31
C ARG A 66 3.98 -11.55 -34.31
N PRO A 67 4.83 -11.13 -35.28
CA PRO A 67 4.41 -10.21 -36.32
C PRO A 67 3.19 -10.71 -37.10
N LYS A 68 3.17 -11.99 -37.52
CA LYS A 68 2.02 -12.55 -38.25
C LYS A 68 0.76 -12.60 -37.39
N LEU A 69 0.85 -13.13 -36.16
CA LEU A 69 -0.30 -13.15 -35.26
C LEU A 69 -0.78 -11.73 -34.93
N GLY A 70 0.16 -10.79 -34.73
CA GLY A 70 -0.10 -9.38 -34.50
C GLY A 70 -0.92 -8.75 -35.62
N ALA A 71 -0.57 -9.01 -36.88
CA ALA A 71 -1.32 -8.52 -38.03
C ALA A 71 -2.77 -9.02 -38.05
N ILE A 72 -3.03 -10.26 -37.57
CA ILE A 72 -4.39 -10.81 -37.48
C ILE A 72 -5.19 -10.10 -36.37
N VAL A 73 -4.65 -10.04 -35.14
CA VAL A 73 -5.40 -9.55 -33.97
C VAL A 73 -5.47 -8.02 -33.87
N PHE A 74 -4.57 -7.30 -34.55
CA PHE A 74 -4.55 -5.84 -34.52
C PHE A 74 -5.75 -5.23 -35.27
N HIS A 75 -6.16 -5.87 -36.37
CA HIS A 75 -7.26 -5.37 -37.20
C HIS A 75 -8.63 -5.94 -36.82
N ASP A 76 -8.69 -6.94 -35.94
CA ASP A 76 -9.94 -7.59 -35.55
C ASP A 76 -10.06 -7.71 -34.01
N PRO A 77 -10.93 -6.88 -33.38
CA PRO A 77 -11.20 -6.96 -31.95
C PRO A 77 -11.68 -8.33 -31.47
N SER A 78 -12.47 -9.06 -32.27
CA SER A 78 -12.99 -10.38 -31.89
C SER A 78 -11.86 -11.42 -31.84
N GLN A 79 -10.93 -11.36 -32.78
CA GLN A 79 -9.74 -12.21 -32.78
C GLN A 79 -8.80 -11.89 -31.61
N ARG A 80 -8.69 -10.61 -31.24
CA ARG A 80 -7.95 -10.20 -30.05
C ARG A 80 -8.56 -10.76 -28.77
N GLU A 81 -9.89 -10.79 -28.67
CA GLU A 81 -10.59 -11.40 -27.53
C GLU A 81 -10.33 -12.90 -27.45
N VAL A 82 -10.37 -13.62 -28.58
CA VAL A 82 -10.02 -15.04 -28.65
C VAL A 82 -8.60 -15.29 -28.15
N LEU A 83 -7.62 -14.52 -28.66
CA LEU A 83 -6.23 -14.64 -28.21
C LEU A 83 -6.10 -14.36 -26.70
N ASN A 84 -6.70 -13.27 -26.21
CA ASN A 84 -6.66 -12.91 -24.80
C ASN A 84 -7.31 -13.99 -23.92
N GLY A 85 -8.40 -14.61 -24.38
CA GLY A 85 -9.08 -15.71 -23.69
C GLY A 85 -8.24 -16.98 -23.57
N ILE A 86 -7.27 -17.18 -24.48
CA ILE A 86 -6.30 -18.28 -24.39
C ILE A 86 -5.13 -17.90 -23.48
N ILE A 87 -4.54 -16.72 -23.70
CA ILE A 87 -3.28 -16.31 -23.06
C ILE A 87 -3.48 -15.91 -21.59
N HIS A 88 -4.48 -15.08 -21.28
CA HIS A 88 -4.62 -14.52 -19.93
C HIS A 88 -4.81 -15.59 -18.82
N PRO A 89 -5.60 -16.67 -19.00
CA PRO A 89 -5.67 -17.73 -18.01
C PRO A 89 -4.31 -18.41 -17.77
N LEU A 90 -3.56 -18.71 -18.83
CA LEU A 90 -2.26 -19.39 -18.73
C LEU A 90 -1.22 -18.52 -18.02
N VAL A 91 -1.17 -17.22 -18.34
CA VAL A 91 -0.28 -16.26 -17.67
C VAL A 91 -0.64 -16.14 -16.18
N ARG A 92 -1.93 -16.08 -15.85
CA ARG A 92 -2.38 -16.03 -14.45
C ARG A 92 -2.00 -17.29 -13.68
N GLU A 93 -2.16 -18.46 -14.29
CA GLU A 93 -1.78 -19.74 -13.69
C GLU A 93 -0.26 -19.82 -13.45
N ALA A 94 0.55 -19.47 -14.46
CA ALA A 94 2.01 -19.46 -14.34
C ALA A 94 2.49 -18.46 -13.27
N ALA A 95 1.92 -17.25 -13.25
CA ALA A 95 2.20 -16.26 -12.22
C ALA A 95 1.83 -16.79 -10.82
N ALA A 96 0.63 -17.37 -10.67
CA ALA A 96 0.17 -17.94 -9.41
C ALA A 96 1.09 -19.08 -8.93
N ALA A 97 1.58 -19.93 -9.85
CA ALA A 97 2.53 -20.99 -9.53
C ALA A 97 3.84 -20.42 -8.95
N ILE A 98 4.43 -19.41 -9.61
CA ILE A 98 5.64 -18.74 -9.12
C ILE A 98 5.41 -18.12 -7.74
N VAL A 99 4.30 -17.40 -7.56
CA VAL A 99 3.96 -16.79 -6.28
C VAL A 99 3.74 -17.83 -5.18
N SER A 100 3.09 -18.96 -5.50
CA SER A 100 2.83 -20.04 -4.54
C SER A 100 4.07 -20.81 -4.11
N ALA A 101 5.12 -20.83 -4.95
CA ALA A 101 6.39 -21.46 -4.65
C ALA A 101 7.27 -20.62 -3.71
N ALA A 102 6.97 -19.33 -3.54
CA ALA A 102 7.75 -18.43 -2.69
C ALA A 102 7.48 -18.69 -1.20
N GLY A 103 8.55 -18.83 -0.42
CA GLY A 103 8.53 -19.16 1.00
C GLY A 103 8.43 -17.95 1.94
N PRO A 104 8.49 -18.20 3.26
CA PRO A 104 8.72 -17.15 4.25
C PRO A 104 10.06 -16.44 4.01
N GLY A 105 10.06 -15.12 4.04
CA GLY A 105 11.26 -14.29 3.81
C GLY A 105 11.57 -13.95 2.34
N ASP A 106 11.01 -14.69 1.38
CA ASP A 106 11.20 -14.38 -0.04
C ASP A 106 10.55 -13.05 -0.43
N ILE A 107 11.15 -12.37 -1.39
CA ILE A 107 10.67 -11.11 -1.96
C ILE A 107 10.21 -11.38 -3.39
N VAL A 108 8.90 -11.30 -3.61
CA VAL A 108 8.27 -11.46 -4.90
C VAL A 108 7.96 -10.10 -5.50
N VAL A 109 8.54 -9.80 -6.65
CA VAL A 109 8.31 -8.57 -7.41
C VAL A 109 7.44 -8.91 -8.61
N GLN A 110 6.26 -8.29 -8.71
CA GLN A 110 5.40 -8.43 -9.88
C GLN A 110 5.51 -7.19 -10.74
N ASP A 111 6.04 -7.35 -11.96
CA ASP A 111 6.12 -6.28 -12.94
C ASP A 111 4.75 -6.13 -13.65
N ILE A 112 4.04 -5.03 -13.34
CA ILE A 112 2.68 -4.77 -13.82
C ILE A 112 2.63 -3.37 -14.45
N PRO A 113 2.70 -3.27 -15.79
CA PRO A 113 2.66 -1.99 -16.50
C PRO A 113 1.40 -1.15 -16.23
N LEU A 114 0.25 -1.81 -16.03
CA LEU A 114 -1.06 -1.16 -15.83
C LEU A 114 -1.52 -1.17 -14.36
N LEU A 115 -0.60 -1.29 -13.40
CA LEU A 115 -0.92 -1.44 -11.98
C LEU A 115 -1.81 -0.30 -11.47
N VAL A 116 -1.52 0.92 -11.91
CA VAL A 116 -2.20 2.14 -11.45
C VAL A 116 -3.54 2.28 -12.16
N GLU A 117 -3.55 2.10 -13.47
CA GLU A 117 -4.73 2.15 -14.35
C GLU A 117 -5.82 1.15 -13.92
N THR A 118 -5.42 0.02 -13.34
CA THR A 118 -6.34 -1.05 -12.90
C THR A 118 -6.56 -1.07 -11.38
N GLY A 119 -5.97 -0.13 -10.62
CA GLY A 119 -6.20 0.00 -9.18
C GLY A 119 -5.68 -1.18 -8.34
N GLN A 120 -4.65 -1.90 -8.82
CA GLN A 120 -4.19 -3.15 -8.18
C GLN A 120 -3.25 -2.94 -6.98
N GLY A 121 -2.92 -1.70 -6.62
CA GLY A 121 -1.91 -1.39 -5.59
C GLY A 121 -2.19 -1.95 -4.19
N SER A 122 -3.46 -2.20 -3.84
CA SER A 122 -3.87 -2.79 -2.57
C SER A 122 -3.55 -4.28 -2.43
N ASN A 123 -3.25 -4.98 -3.54
CA ASN A 123 -2.87 -6.40 -3.53
C ASN A 123 -1.41 -6.65 -3.09
N PHE A 124 -0.64 -5.57 -2.95
CA PHE A 124 0.79 -5.57 -2.62
C PHE A 124 1.04 -4.95 -1.27
N HIS A 125 2.12 -5.39 -0.60
CA HIS A 125 2.57 -4.78 0.64
C HIS A 125 3.21 -3.41 0.37
N LEU A 126 3.87 -3.27 -0.78
CA LEU A 126 4.59 -2.09 -1.21
C LEU A 126 4.55 -1.97 -2.74
N VAL A 127 4.29 -0.77 -3.24
CA VAL A 127 4.30 -0.42 -4.67
C VAL A 127 5.50 0.47 -4.96
N VAL A 128 6.34 0.02 -5.89
CA VAL A 128 7.49 0.76 -6.42
C VAL A 128 7.12 1.31 -7.79
N VAL A 129 7.23 2.62 -7.95
CA VAL A 129 7.07 3.30 -9.25
C VAL A 129 8.44 3.75 -9.74
N VAL A 130 8.82 3.32 -10.93
CA VAL A 130 9.99 3.86 -11.64
C VAL A 130 9.52 5.04 -12.49
N ASP A 131 9.99 6.24 -12.13
CA ASP A 131 9.62 7.49 -12.76
C ASP A 131 10.80 8.08 -13.55
N ALA A 132 10.50 8.81 -14.62
CA ALA A 132 11.50 9.58 -15.36
C ALA A 132 10.80 10.79 -16.02
N PRO A 133 11.48 11.94 -16.16
CA PRO A 133 10.93 13.10 -16.85
C PRO A 133 10.48 12.75 -18.27
N GLU A 134 9.37 13.33 -18.73
CA GLU A 134 8.84 13.09 -20.07
C GLU A 134 9.88 13.29 -21.19
N PRO A 135 10.68 14.38 -21.21
CA PRO A 135 11.69 14.57 -22.25
C PRO A 135 12.70 13.40 -22.32
N VAL A 136 13.11 12.88 -21.16
CA VAL A 136 14.02 11.73 -21.06
C VAL A 136 13.37 10.46 -21.60
N ARG A 137 12.08 10.23 -21.28
CA ARG A 137 11.32 9.07 -21.77
C ARG A 137 11.12 9.12 -23.28
N VAL A 138 10.81 10.29 -23.84
CA VAL A 138 10.71 10.50 -25.30
C VAL A 138 12.04 10.20 -25.96
N GLN A 139 13.14 10.79 -25.47
CA GLN A 139 14.48 10.57 -26.01
C GLN A 139 14.83 9.07 -26.04
N ARG A 140 14.61 8.34 -24.94
CA ARG A 140 14.85 6.89 -24.87
C ARG A 140 14.02 6.08 -25.88
N MET A 141 12.79 6.48 -26.17
CA MET A 141 11.96 5.77 -27.16
C MET A 141 12.40 6.06 -28.60
N VAL A 142 12.87 7.27 -28.87
CA VAL A 142 13.46 7.62 -30.17
C VAL A 142 14.75 6.84 -30.39
N ASP A 143 15.68 6.91 -29.44
CA ASP A 143 17.03 6.34 -29.59
C ASP A 143 17.03 4.81 -29.58
N PHE A 144 16.25 4.19 -28.69
CA PHE A 144 16.34 2.74 -28.44
C PHE A 144 15.16 1.95 -28.99
N ARG A 145 14.08 2.61 -29.43
CA ARG A 145 12.88 1.94 -29.96
C ARG A 145 12.45 2.42 -31.34
N ALA A 146 13.27 3.26 -31.99
CA ALA A 146 13.04 3.78 -33.34
C ALA A 146 11.64 4.41 -33.52
N MET A 147 11.11 5.04 -32.47
CA MET A 147 9.82 5.74 -32.51
C MET A 147 9.99 7.18 -32.97
N THR A 148 8.96 7.75 -33.60
CA THR A 148 8.90 9.21 -33.80
C THR A 148 8.62 9.91 -32.46
N PRO A 149 9.05 11.17 -32.28
CA PRO A 149 8.70 11.94 -31.07
C PRO A 149 7.20 12.05 -30.83
N ASP A 150 6.40 12.13 -31.88
CA ASP A 150 4.94 12.26 -31.78
C ASP A 150 4.29 10.94 -31.36
N ASP A 151 4.72 9.81 -31.93
CA ASP A 151 4.27 8.48 -31.47
C ASP A 151 4.66 8.22 -30.01
N ALA A 152 5.86 8.63 -29.62
CA ALA A 152 6.34 8.53 -28.25
C ALA A 152 5.43 9.31 -27.28
N ARG A 153 5.10 10.57 -27.59
CA ARG A 153 4.18 11.39 -26.78
C ARG A 153 2.77 10.83 -26.75
N ALA A 154 2.24 10.37 -27.88
CA ALA A 154 0.93 9.74 -27.95
C ALA A 154 0.84 8.50 -27.04
N ARG A 155 1.89 7.66 -27.01
CA ARG A 155 1.97 6.51 -26.09
C ARG A 155 2.07 6.92 -24.63
N ILE A 156 2.78 8.00 -24.30
CA ILE A 156 2.84 8.52 -22.92
C ILE A 156 1.46 9.01 -22.48
N ALA A 157 0.76 9.74 -23.34
CA ALA A 157 -0.57 10.31 -23.05
C ALA A 157 -1.67 9.25 -22.88
N ALA A 158 -1.48 8.04 -23.43
CA ALA A 158 -2.43 6.93 -23.29
C ALA A 158 -2.31 6.15 -21.96
N GLN A 159 -1.31 6.46 -21.13
CA GLN A 159 -1.09 5.84 -19.82
C GLN A 159 -1.62 6.74 -18.69
N ALA A 160 -1.67 6.22 -17.46
CA ALA A 160 -1.89 7.08 -16.29
C ALA A 160 -0.92 8.27 -16.28
N THR A 161 -1.34 9.40 -15.71
CA THR A 161 -0.50 10.57 -15.53
C THR A 161 0.67 10.29 -14.58
N ARG A 162 1.69 11.15 -14.60
CA ARG A 162 2.83 11.03 -13.66
C ARG A 162 2.35 11.20 -12.21
N GLU A 163 1.44 12.14 -12.01
CA GLU A 163 0.83 12.47 -10.73
C GLU A 163 0.05 11.28 -10.16
N GLU A 164 -0.80 10.63 -10.98
CA GLU A 164 -1.55 9.43 -10.59
C GLU A 164 -0.61 8.28 -10.22
N ARG A 165 0.44 8.03 -11.02
CA ARG A 165 1.43 6.99 -10.70
C ARG A 165 2.15 7.27 -9.39
N ASN A 166 2.66 8.48 -9.20
CA ASN A 166 3.39 8.83 -8.00
C ASN A 166 2.49 8.83 -6.76
N ALA A 167 1.21 9.19 -6.90
CA ALA A 167 0.23 9.10 -5.82
C ALA A 167 -0.07 7.64 -5.40
N ALA A 168 0.07 6.67 -6.30
CA ALA A 168 -0.09 5.24 -6.01
C ALA A 168 1.18 4.60 -5.41
N ALA A 169 2.32 5.28 -5.41
CA ALA A 169 3.62 4.74 -5.01
C ALA A 169 3.86 4.81 -3.49
N ASP A 170 4.45 3.76 -2.92
CA ASP A 170 5.11 3.84 -1.60
C ASP A 170 6.59 4.16 -1.70
N VAL A 171 7.18 3.89 -2.87
CA VAL A 171 8.54 4.25 -3.25
C VAL A 171 8.50 4.74 -4.69
N VAL A 172 9.07 5.92 -4.94
CA VAL A 172 9.34 6.41 -6.29
C VAL A 172 10.84 6.34 -6.53
N LEU A 173 11.25 5.56 -7.53
CA LEU A 173 12.63 5.53 -8.02
C LEU A 173 12.72 6.46 -9.23
N VAL A 174 13.25 7.66 -9.01
CA VAL A 174 13.44 8.65 -10.09
C VAL A 174 14.69 8.29 -10.89
N ASN A 175 14.49 8.10 -12.20
CA ASN A 175 15.48 7.75 -13.21
C ASN A 175 15.68 8.90 -14.20
N ASP A 176 16.17 10.01 -13.67
CA ASP A 176 16.54 11.25 -14.37
C ASP A 176 18.04 11.40 -14.61
N GLY A 177 18.87 10.63 -13.90
CA GLY A 177 20.31 10.58 -14.08
C GLY A 177 20.79 9.37 -14.89
N ASP A 178 22.00 8.91 -14.59
CA ASP A 178 22.61 7.79 -15.29
C ASP A 178 22.17 6.42 -14.75
N ARG A 179 22.68 5.37 -15.39
CA ARG A 179 22.37 3.98 -15.05
C ARG A 179 22.86 3.61 -13.64
N GLU A 180 24.06 4.05 -13.25
CA GLU A 180 24.67 3.68 -11.97
C GLU A 180 23.93 4.31 -10.80
N GLU A 181 23.50 5.56 -10.95
CA GLU A 181 22.68 6.24 -9.95
C GLU A 181 21.35 5.52 -9.70
N LEU A 182 20.66 5.05 -10.75
CA LEU A 182 19.43 4.28 -10.58
C LEU A 182 19.71 2.94 -9.88
N LEU A 183 20.77 2.24 -10.25
CA LEU A 183 21.13 0.95 -9.64
C LEU A 183 21.48 1.13 -8.16
N ALA A 184 22.19 2.19 -7.79
CA ALA A 184 22.47 2.52 -6.39
C ALA A 184 21.18 2.78 -5.59
N LYS A 185 20.20 3.49 -6.17
CA LYS A 185 18.87 3.69 -5.54
C LYS A 185 18.12 2.36 -5.34
N VAL A 186 18.24 1.42 -6.28
CA VAL A 186 17.65 0.07 -6.16
C VAL A 186 18.32 -0.74 -5.05
N GLU A 187 19.65 -0.67 -4.94
CA GLU A 187 20.42 -1.35 -3.90
C GLU A 187 20.14 -0.81 -2.50
N ALA A 188 20.00 0.51 -2.36
CA ALA A 188 19.57 1.13 -1.12
C ALA A 188 18.14 0.70 -0.75
N LEU A 189 17.19 0.75 -1.70
CA LEU A 189 15.83 0.26 -1.47
C LEU A 189 15.82 -1.21 -1.02
N TRP A 190 16.61 -2.05 -1.67
CA TRP A 190 16.74 -3.47 -1.34
C TRP A 190 17.24 -3.69 0.08
N THR A 191 18.37 -3.06 0.42
CA THR A 191 19.10 -3.27 1.67
C THR A 191 18.40 -2.63 2.86
N ASP A 192 17.95 -1.39 2.71
CA ASP A 192 17.48 -0.57 3.83
C ASP A 192 16.00 -0.76 4.12
N ARG A 193 15.22 -1.26 3.16
CA ARG A 193 13.76 -1.39 3.31
C ARG A 193 13.22 -2.78 2.96
N LEU A 194 13.51 -3.32 1.78
CA LEU A 194 12.88 -4.57 1.34
C LEU A 194 13.36 -5.79 2.14
N LEU A 195 14.67 -5.94 2.37
CA LEU A 195 15.21 -7.04 3.19
C LEU A 195 14.71 -7.00 4.64
N PRO A 196 14.78 -5.87 5.38
CA PRO A 196 14.24 -5.82 6.74
C PRO A 196 12.73 -6.01 6.76
N PHE A 197 11.97 -5.47 5.79
CA PHE A 197 10.52 -5.69 5.73
C PHE A 197 10.19 -7.17 5.53
N ALA A 198 10.85 -7.86 4.59
CA ALA A 198 10.60 -9.28 4.35
C ALA A 198 10.92 -10.15 5.58
N ARG A 199 11.99 -9.81 6.31
CA ARG A 199 12.36 -10.45 7.58
C ARG A 199 11.33 -10.19 8.68
N ASN A 200 10.92 -8.94 8.87
CA ASN A 200 9.93 -8.58 9.88
C ASN A 200 8.58 -9.26 9.60
N LEU A 201 8.18 -9.30 8.33
CA LEU A 201 6.97 -9.98 7.87
C LEU A 201 7.03 -11.49 8.13
N SER A 202 8.15 -12.16 7.84
CA SER A 202 8.29 -13.60 8.07
C SER A 202 8.33 -13.96 9.55
N GLN A 203 8.82 -13.05 10.40
CA GLN A 203 8.86 -13.22 11.85
C GLN A 203 7.57 -12.78 12.56
N GLY A 204 6.64 -12.12 11.85
CA GLY A 204 5.45 -11.55 12.45
C GLY A 204 5.78 -10.44 13.44
N THR A 205 6.82 -9.64 13.19
CA THR A 205 7.28 -8.56 14.06
C THR A 205 7.09 -7.20 13.38
N ARG A 206 6.81 -6.16 14.18
CA ARG A 206 6.80 -4.78 13.66
C ARG A 206 8.22 -4.32 13.33
N ALA A 207 8.32 -3.34 12.45
CA ALA A 207 9.58 -2.64 12.24
C ALA A 207 10.02 -1.90 13.51
N GLU A 208 11.32 -1.96 13.81
CA GLU A 208 11.93 -1.17 14.88
C GLU A 208 11.86 0.32 14.56
N ARG A 209 11.66 1.13 15.59
CA ARG A 209 11.61 2.59 15.49
C ARG A 209 12.84 3.15 16.18
N HIS A 210 13.93 3.32 15.41
CA HIS A 210 15.26 3.67 15.93
C HIS A 210 15.43 5.16 16.30
N VAL A 211 14.42 6.01 16.05
CA VAL A 211 14.50 7.44 16.33
C VAL A 211 13.47 7.82 17.39
N GLY A 212 13.89 8.65 18.35
CA GLY A 212 13.01 9.30 19.30
C GLY A 212 11.96 10.18 18.61
N PRO A 213 11.03 10.79 19.36
CA PRO A 213 9.92 11.54 18.80
C PRO A 213 10.33 12.86 18.13
N VAL A 214 10.90 12.80 16.93
CA VAL A 214 11.15 13.99 16.12
C VAL A 214 9.81 14.49 15.59
N MET A 215 9.42 15.69 16.03
CA MET A 215 8.28 16.38 15.44
C MET A 215 8.68 16.88 14.06
N THR A 216 7.92 16.49 13.04
CA THR A 216 8.05 17.00 11.68
C THR A 216 6.93 17.99 11.39
N PRO A 217 7.17 19.00 10.54
CA PRO A 217 6.09 19.80 9.96
C PRO A 217 5.04 18.91 9.31
N TYR A 218 3.82 19.44 9.14
CA TYR A 218 2.76 18.72 8.46
C TYR A 218 3.20 18.31 7.05
N ASN A 219 3.03 17.03 6.72
CA ASN A 219 3.27 16.50 5.39
C ASN A 219 1.93 16.21 4.71
N SER A 220 1.67 16.87 3.57
CA SER A 220 0.43 16.67 2.80
C SER A 220 0.30 15.27 2.19
N ASP A 221 1.39 14.51 2.10
CA ASP A 221 1.36 13.13 1.63
C ASP A 221 0.81 12.14 2.65
N TRP A 222 0.71 12.50 3.93
CA TRP A 222 0.19 11.58 4.96
C TRP A 222 -1.21 11.08 4.66
N SER A 223 -2.09 11.92 4.13
CA SER A 223 -3.44 11.50 3.74
C SER A 223 -3.38 10.43 2.66
N ARG A 224 -2.61 10.66 1.58
CA ARG A 224 -2.47 9.70 0.47
C ARG A 224 -1.83 8.39 0.92
N GLN A 225 -0.82 8.46 1.79
CA GLN A 225 -0.20 7.28 2.39
C GLN A 225 -1.21 6.50 3.24
N ALA A 226 -2.00 7.18 4.07
CA ALA A 226 -3.04 6.56 4.88
C ALA A 226 -4.12 5.89 4.02
N ASP A 227 -4.55 6.53 2.93
CA ASP A 227 -5.53 5.96 2.00
C ASP A 227 -5.03 4.66 1.35
N ARG A 228 -3.76 4.61 0.91
CA ARG A 228 -3.16 3.39 0.36
C ARG A 228 -3.08 2.27 1.40
N LEU A 229 -2.66 2.60 2.62
CA LEU A 229 -2.58 1.65 3.73
C LEU A 229 -3.97 1.12 4.11
N ALA A 230 -4.96 2.02 4.19
CA ALA A 230 -6.35 1.67 4.48
C ALA A 230 -6.92 0.72 3.42
N ALA A 231 -6.65 0.98 2.13
CA ALA A 231 -7.07 0.10 1.03
C ALA A 231 -6.44 -1.31 1.14
N ARG A 232 -5.16 -1.41 1.51
CA ARG A 232 -4.48 -2.70 1.75
C ARG A 232 -5.11 -3.47 2.91
N ILE A 233 -5.35 -2.77 4.02
CA ILE A 233 -5.95 -3.36 5.22
C ILE A 233 -7.37 -3.86 4.93
N ALA A 234 -8.17 -3.07 4.22
CA ALA A 234 -9.55 -3.44 3.85
C ALA A 234 -9.59 -4.70 2.97
N VAL A 235 -8.66 -4.86 2.02
CA VAL A 235 -8.58 -6.05 1.15
C VAL A 235 -8.08 -7.29 1.91
N ALA A 236 -7.32 -7.12 3.00
CA ALA A 236 -6.77 -8.24 3.77
C ALA A 236 -7.84 -9.05 4.51
N ALA A 237 -8.86 -8.37 5.08
CA ALA A 237 -9.92 -9.00 5.87
C ALA A 237 -11.31 -8.36 5.61
N PRO A 238 -11.82 -8.42 4.36
CA PRO A 238 -12.99 -7.65 3.94
C PRO A 238 -14.31 -8.09 4.61
N GLN A 239 -14.34 -9.27 5.22
CA GLN A 239 -15.55 -9.77 5.90
C GLN A 239 -15.67 -9.25 7.34
N GLN A 240 -14.55 -8.95 7.99
CA GLN A 240 -14.49 -8.53 9.40
C GLN A 240 -14.42 -7.00 9.55
N ILE A 241 -13.90 -6.30 8.54
CA ILE A 241 -13.65 -4.86 8.58
C ILE A 241 -14.91 -4.10 8.13
N LEU A 242 -15.43 -3.25 9.02
CA LEU A 242 -16.54 -2.34 8.70
C LEU A 242 -16.05 -1.05 8.04
N ALA A 243 -14.92 -0.51 8.53
CA ALA A 243 -14.28 0.69 8.01
C ALA A 243 -12.81 0.77 8.45
N VAL A 244 -12.02 1.56 7.73
CA VAL A 244 -10.66 1.95 8.12
C VAL A 244 -10.54 3.47 8.06
N ASP A 245 -10.30 4.10 9.20
CA ASP A 245 -10.21 5.55 9.36
C ASP A 245 -8.76 5.99 9.59
N HIS A 246 -8.32 7.04 8.89
CA HIS A 246 -7.11 7.79 9.28
C HIS A 246 -7.43 8.66 10.52
N VAL A 247 -6.70 8.42 11.60
CA VAL A 247 -6.87 9.10 12.90
C VAL A 247 -5.53 9.65 13.40
N GLY A 248 -5.51 10.21 14.61
CA GLY A 248 -4.29 10.75 15.22
C GLY A 248 -3.81 12.04 14.56
N SER A 249 -2.60 12.50 14.92
CA SER A 249 -2.11 13.82 14.50
C SER A 249 -1.87 13.93 13.00
N THR A 250 -1.40 12.87 12.35
CA THR A 250 -1.09 12.89 10.91
C THR A 250 -2.33 13.03 10.04
N SER A 251 -3.53 12.81 10.61
CA SER A 251 -4.81 13.03 9.94
C SER A 251 -5.31 14.48 9.99
N VAL A 252 -4.65 15.39 10.72
CA VAL A 252 -5.10 16.78 10.88
C VAL A 252 -4.28 17.71 9.96
N PRO A 253 -4.89 18.33 8.94
CA PRO A 253 -4.18 19.25 8.06
C PRO A 253 -3.50 20.39 8.82
N GLY A 254 -2.24 20.65 8.49
CA GLY A 254 -1.44 21.72 9.09
C GLY A 254 -0.83 21.40 10.46
N LEU A 255 -1.17 20.26 11.09
CA LEU A 255 -0.64 19.90 12.41
C LEU A 255 0.70 19.16 12.31
N ALA A 256 1.73 19.71 12.95
CA ALA A 256 3.02 19.03 13.12
C ALA A 256 2.86 17.75 13.96
N ALA A 257 3.51 16.65 13.56
CA ALA A 257 3.33 15.34 14.17
C ALA A 257 4.64 14.53 14.13
N LYS A 258 4.67 13.39 14.82
CA LYS A 258 5.65 12.35 14.50
C LYS A 258 5.25 11.74 13.16
N ASP A 259 6.21 11.35 12.32
CA ASP A 259 5.93 10.64 11.06
C ASP A 259 5.53 9.17 11.33
N VAL A 260 4.38 9.00 11.99
CA VAL A 260 3.73 7.73 12.27
C VAL A 260 2.27 7.89 11.92
N ILE A 261 1.77 7.06 11.00
CA ILE A 261 0.36 7.07 10.64
C ILE A 261 -0.41 6.25 11.67
N ASP A 262 -1.49 6.81 12.22
CA ASP A 262 -2.41 6.09 13.07
C ASP A 262 -3.67 5.75 12.27
N LEU A 263 -3.98 4.46 12.14
CA LEU A 263 -5.20 3.98 11.50
C LEU A 263 -6.09 3.30 12.54
N GLN A 264 -7.40 3.44 12.36
CA GLN A 264 -8.41 2.75 13.15
C GLN A 264 -9.26 1.85 12.26
N VAL A 265 -9.28 0.56 12.57
CA VAL A 265 -10.20 -0.42 11.99
C VAL A 265 -11.41 -0.55 12.90
N ALA A 266 -12.60 -0.36 12.32
CA ALA A 266 -13.86 -0.62 12.98
C ALA A 266 -14.31 -2.06 12.72
N VAL A 267 -14.65 -2.79 13.78
CA VAL A 267 -15.18 -4.17 13.73
C VAL A 267 -16.50 -4.30 14.48
N ALA A 268 -17.25 -5.36 14.23
CA ALA A 268 -18.53 -5.61 14.92
C ALA A 268 -18.33 -5.99 16.40
N ASP A 269 -17.28 -6.75 16.71
CA ASP A 269 -16.95 -7.24 18.05
C ASP A 269 -15.44 -7.62 18.13
N LEU A 270 -14.98 -8.02 19.32
CA LEU A 270 -13.59 -8.42 19.53
C LEU A 270 -13.25 -9.79 18.93
N GLU A 271 -14.24 -10.65 18.70
CA GLU A 271 -14.02 -11.95 18.06
C GLU A 271 -13.64 -11.74 16.59
N ALA A 272 -14.33 -10.85 15.88
CA ALA A 272 -13.96 -10.43 14.53
C ALA A 272 -12.53 -9.84 14.48
N ALA A 273 -12.13 -9.08 15.50
CA ALA A 273 -10.77 -8.57 15.61
C ALA A 273 -9.73 -9.70 15.75
N ASP A 274 -10.02 -10.71 16.56
CA ASP A 274 -9.13 -11.86 16.78
C ASP A 274 -9.04 -12.76 15.54
N LEU A 275 -10.17 -13.01 14.85
CA LEU A 275 -10.22 -13.83 13.63
C LEU A 275 -9.37 -13.24 12.49
N MET A 276 -9.33 -11.92 12.34
CA MET A 276 -8.57 -11.27 11.26
C MET A 276 -7.09 -11.03 11.58
N ALA A 277 -6.62 -11.34 12.79
CA ALA A 277 -5.26 -11.00 13.21
C ALA A 277 -4.17 -11.60 12.30
N ASN A 278 -4.35 -12.86 11.86
CA ASN A 278 -3.44 -13.53 10.93
C ASN A 278 -3.50 -12.92 9.52
N GLN A 279 -4.67 -12.47 9.07
CA GLN A 279 -4.83 -11.81 7.76
C GLN A 279 -4.13 -10.45 7.76
N LEU A 280 -4.25 -9.68 8.85
CA LEU A 280 -3.52 -8.42 9.02
C LEU A 280 -2.01 -8.65 9.09
N ALA A 281 -1.55 -9.66 9.82
CA ALA A 281 -0.14 -10.03 9.88
C ALA A 281 0.41 -10.38 8.49
N ALA A 282 -0.32 -11.19 7.71
CA ALA A 282 0.03 -11.53 6.34
C ALA A 282 0.00 -10.32 5.39
N ALA A 283 -0.72 -9.25 5.72
CA ALA A 283 -0.73 -7.99 4.98
C ALA A 283 0.35 -6.98 5.44
N GLY A 284 1.21 -7.35 6.40
CA GLY A 284 2.28 -6.47 6.92
C GLY A 284 1.99 -5.81 8.26
N PHE A 285 0.89 -6.15 8.93
CA PHE A 285 0.47 -5.56 10.21
C PHE A 285 0.38 -6.62 11.31
N PRO A 286 1.51 -7.17 11.78
CA PRO A 286 1.50 -8.12 12.89
C PRO A 286 0.90 -7.51 14.17
N ALA A 287 0.28 -8.38 14.97
CA ALA A 287 -0.25 -8.01 16.27
C ALA A 287 0.88 -7.62 17.23
N ILE A 288 0.61 -6.66 18.12
CA ILE A 288 1.51 -6.22 19.19
C ILE A 288 0.94 -6.70 20.51
N PRO A 289 1.49 -7.79 21.10
CA PRO A 289 1.05 -8.29 22.38
C PRO A 289 1.16 -7.23 23.48
N GLY A 290 0.27 -7.32 24.47
CA GLY A 290 0.29 -6.45 25.66
C GLY A 290 -0.44 -5.11 25.51
N VAL A 291 -0.84 -4.70 24.30
CA VAL A 291 -1.62 -3.47 24.07
C VAL A 291 -3.06 -3.82 23.73
N ASN A 292 -3.86 -4.12 24.75
CA ASN A 292 -5.22 -4.67 24.62
C ASN A 292 -6.34 -3.72 25.06
N ARG A 293 -6.02 -2.50 25.49
CA ARG A 293 -7.02 -1.47 25.83
C ARG A 293 -6.48 -0.06 25.61
N ASP A 294 -7.38 0.90 25.51
CA ASP A 294 -7.08 2.32 25.67
C ASP A 294 -7.22 2.75 27.14
N THR A 295 -6.76 3.95 27.47
CA THR A 295 -6.91 4.55 28.80
C THR A 295 -8.37 5.02 29.00
N PRO A 296 -9.10 4.48 29.99
CA PRO A 296 -10.46 4.91 30.29
C PRO A 296 -10.56 6.41 30.56
N LYS A 297 -11.72 7.00 30.25
CA LYS A 297 -11.98 8.43 30.49
C LYS A 297 -12.96 8.60 31.65
N PRO A 298 -12.94 9.72 32.40
CA PRO A 298 -13.71 9.89 33.62
C PRO A 298 -15.22 9.62 33.47
N ALA A 299 -15.80 9.96 32.30
CA ALA A 299 -17.21 9.72 32.02
C ALA A 299 -17.56 8.24 31.73
N ARG A 300 -16.57 7.40 31.42
CA ARG A 300 -16.67 5.98 31.05
C ARG A 300 -15.50 5.21 31.71
N PRO A 301 -15.50 5.04 33.04
CA PRO A 301 -14.31 4.59 33.76
C PRO A 301 -14.07 3.07 33.68
N ASP A 302 -15.06 2.27 33.29
CA ASP A 302 -14.93 0.80 33.23
C ASP A 302 -13.90 0.37 32.17
N PRO A 303 -12.75 -0.21 32.55
CA PRO A 303 -11.74 -0.66 31.60
C PRO A 303 -12.23 -1.72 30.60
N ALA A 304 -13.28 -2.47 30.92
CA ALA A 304 -13.84 -3.48 30.02
C ALA A 304 -14.44 -2.87 28.75
N GLU A 305 -14.94 -1.62 28.81
CA GLU A 305 -15.48 -0.87 27.67
C GLU A 305 -14.39 -0.37 26.70
N TRP A 306 -13.12 -0.36 27.11
CA TRP A 306 -11.99 0.22 26.34
C TRP A 306 -11.08 -0.83 25.70
N GLN A 307 -11.53 -2.08 25.62
CA GLN A 307 -10.78 -3.15 25.00
C GLN A 307 -10.56 -2.91 23.49
N LYS A 308 -9.38 -3.30 23.01
CA LYS A 308 -8.99 -3.20 21.60
C LYS A 308 -8.03 -4.32 21.22
N ARG A 309 -7.69 -4.40 19.93
CA ARG A 309 -6.44 -5.03 19.47
C ARG A 309 -5.54 -3.97 18.87
N PHE A 310 -4.24 -4.25 18.88
CA PHE A 310 -3.23 -3.34 18.38
C PHE A 310 -2.25 -4.08 17.48
N HIS A 311 -2.01 -3.51 16.32
CA HIS A 311 -1.11 -3.99 15.29
C HIS A 311 -0.17 -2.85 14.89
N ALA A 312 0.94 -3.17 14.24
CA ALA A 312 1.84 -2.15 13.71
C ALA A 312 2.51 -2.64 12.43
N ASN A 313 2.97 -1.70 11.59
CA ASN A 313 3.58 -2.05 10.30
C ASN A 313 4.93 -2.76 10.47
N ALA A 314 5.17 -3.77 9.64
CA ALA A 314 6.45 -4.45 9.51
C ALA A 314 7.42 -3.74 8.53
N ASP A 315 6.93 -2.78 7.74
CA ASP A 315 7.75 -1.94 6.85
C ASP A 315 8.54 -0.87 7.62
N PRO A 316 9.89 -0.89 7.58
CA PRO A 316 10.71 0.13 8.24
C PRO A 316 10.58 1.51 7.61
N GLY A 317 10.18 1.61 6.34
CA GLY A 317 10.05 2.90 5.64
C GLY A 317 8.71 3.61 5.85
N ARG A 318 7.75 2.99 6.55
CA ARG A 318 6.45 3.60 6.86
C ARG A 318 5.89 3.12 8.19
N PRO A 319 6.25 3.78 9.30
CA PRO A 319 5.67 3.47 10.61
C PRO A 319 4.15 3.67 10.63
N VAL A 320 3.42 2.62 11.00
CA VAL A 320 1.96 2.68 11.22
C VAL A 320 1.63 2.06 12.57
N ASN A 321 0.70 2.70 13.27
CA ASN A 321 -0.04 2.16 14.40
C ASN A 321 -1.44 1.80 13.89
N LEU A 322 -1.86 0.54 14.07
CA LEU A 322 -3.15 0.05 13.61
C LEU A 322 -3.98 -0.37 14.81
N HIS A 323 -4.99 0.42 15.14
CA HIS A 323 -5.91 0.18 16.24
C HIS A 323 -7.15 -0.55 15.72
N VAL A 324 -7.49 -1.68 16.31
CA VAL A 324 -8.74 -2.39 15.98
C VAL A 324 -9.70 -2.21 17.14
N ARG A 325 -10.84 -1.57 16.90
CA ARG A 325 -11.82 -1.23 17.93
C ARG A 325 -13.23 -1.59 17.48
N VAL A 326 -14.04 -2.00 18.45
CA VAL A 326 -15.47 -2.29 18.23
C VAL A 326 -16.19 -1.01 17.86
N ALA A 327 -16.95 -1.01 16.77
CA ALA A 327 -17.76 0.12 16.35
C ALA A 327 -18.76 0.48 17.46
N GLY A 328 -18.86 1.77 17.79
CA GLY A 328 -19.67 2.25 18.91
C GLY A 328 -18.97 2.21 20.29
N SER A 329 -17.84 1.53 20.44
CA SER A 329 -17.09 1.55 21.70
C SER A 329 -16.56 2.96 22.04
N PRO A 330 -16.36 3.28 23.34
CA PRO A 330 -15.76 4.55 23.75
C PRO A 330 -14.41 4.86 23.08
N GLY A 331 -13.52 3.86 22.97
CA GLY A 331 -12.23 4.02 22.31
C GLY A 331 -12.34 4.35 20.82
N TRP A 332 -13.26 3.66 20.12
CA TRP A 332 -13.53 3.91 18.69
C TRP A 332 -14.06 5.33 18.48
N ARG A 333 -15.05 5.73 19.29
CA ARG A 333 -15.66 7.06 19.21
C ARG A 333 -14.66 8.16 19.53
N TYR A 334 -13.84 7.97 20.57
CA TYR A 334 -12.85 8.95 21.01
C TYR A 334 -11.83 9.28 19.90
N ALA A 335 -11.30 8.27 19.21
CA ALA A 335 -10.29 8.49 18.17
C ALA A 335 -10.83 9.34 17.00
N LEU A 336 -12.08 9.10 16.59
CA LEU A 336 -12.76 9.89 15.56
C LEU A 336 -13.08 11.30 16.05
N LEU A 337 -13.64 11.40 17.26
CA LEU A 337 -13.99 12.68 17.88
C LEU A 337 -12.77 13.59 18.01
N PHE A 338 -11.64 13.06 18.49
CA PHE A 338 -10.41 13.82 18.65
C PHE A 338 -9.89 14.37 17.32
N ARG A 339 -9.87 13.54 16.27
CA ARG A 339 -9.52 13.99 14.92
C ARG A 339 -10.43 15.12 14.44
N ASP A 340 -11.74 14.91 14.52
CA ASP A 340 -12.71 15.82 13.94
C ASP A 340 -12.74 17.15 14.71
N TRP A 341 -12.65 17.11 16.04
CA TRP A 341 -12.51 18.30 16.88
C TRP A 341 -11.29 19.13 16.50
N LEU A 342 -10.11 18.51 16.35
CA LEU A 342 -8.91 19.23 15.92
C LEU A 342 -9.03 19.83 14.53
N ARG A 343 -9.65 19.11 13.58
CA ARG A 343 -9.89 19.61 12.22
C ARG A 343 -10.87 20.79 12.18
N SER A 344 -11.79 20.86 13.13
CA SER A 344 -12.84 21.89 13.17
C SER A 344 -12.47 23.12 14.02
N GLU A 345 -11.62 22.97 15.04
CA GLU A 345 -11.31 24.04 16.00
C GLU A 345 -9.82 24.42 15.96
N PRO A 346 -9.43 25.54 15.30
CA PRO A 346 -8.04 25.99 15.26
C PRO A 346 -7.41 26.20 16.64
N SER A 347 -8.20 26.65 17.63
CA SER A 347 -7.78 26.81 19.02
C SER A 347 -7.39 25.48 19.68
N ALA A 348 -8.11 24.40 19.37
CA ALA A 348 -7.81 23.05 19.84
C ALA A 348 -6.49 22.53 19.25
N THR A 349 -6.27 22.76 17.95
CA THR A 349 -5.03 22.41 17.26
C THR A 349 -3.84 23.16 17.86
N ALA A 350 -3.97 24.46 18.08
CA ALA A 350 -2.92 25.26 18.73
C ALA A 350 -2.61 24.79 20.16
N LEU A 351 -3.63 24.49 20.96
CA LEU A 351 -3.48 23.97 22.32
C LEU A 351 -2.73 22.64 22.34
N TYR A 352 -3.10 21.72 21.44
CA TYR A 352 -2.46 20.41 21.36
C TYR A 352 -1.02 20.50 20.83
N GLU A 353 -0.75 21.40 19.87
CA GLU A 353 0.60 21.63 19.39
C GLU A 353 1.52 22.19 20.48
N ALA A 354 1.05 23.17 21.26
CA ALA A 354 1.79 23.71 22.39
C ALA A 354 2.16 22.60 23.40
N HIS A 355 1.21 21.75 23.77
CA HIS A 355 1.45 20.62 24.66
C HIS A 355 2.48 19.63 24.09
N LYS A 356 2.39 19.30 22.79
CA LYS A 356 3.38 18.42 22.13
C LYS A 356 4.78 19.01 22.13
N ARG A 357 4.93 20.32 21.93
CA ARG A 357 6.23 21.02 21.99
C ARG A 357 6.82 20.99 23.39
N THR A 358 6.02 21.23 24.43
CA THR A 358 6.47 21.11 25.82
C THR A 358 6.99 19.71 26.12
N LEU A 359 6.23 18.67 25.78
CA LEU A 359 6.68 17.29 26.01
C LEU A 359 7.89 16.91 25.16
N ALA A 360 7.95 17.33 23.89
CA ALA A 360 9.11 17.05 23.06
C ALA A 360 10.39 17.66 23.65
N ALA A 361 10.31 18.85 24.23
CA ALA A 361 11.43 19.47 24.94
C ALA A 361 11.81 18.71 26.22
N THR A 362 10.82 18.23 26.99
CA THR A 362 11.06 17.44 28.22
C THR A 362 11.78 16.12 27.93
N PHE A 363 11.48 15.47 26.80
CA PHE A 363 11.93 14.10 26.49
C PHE A 363 12.98 14.03 25.36
N ALA A 364 13.62 15.16 24.99
CA ALA A 364 14.52 15.24 23.83
C ALA A 364 15.79 14.35 23.90
N GLY A 365 16.11 13.79 25.07
CA GLY A 365 17.30 12.94 25.31
C GLY A 365 17.01 11.47 25.66
N GLU A 366 15.75 11.03 25.66
CA GLU A 366 15.41 9.65 26.01
C GLU A 366 15.43 8.72 24.79
N SER A 367 15.95 7.49 24.96
CA SER A 367 16.09 6.49 23.91
C SER A 367 14.80 5.70 23.61
N GLY A 368 13.62 6.20 24.01
CA GLY A 368 12.35 5.51 23.84
C GLY A 368 11.13 6.43 23.80
N THR A 369 9.97 5.87 23.44
CA THR A 369 8.70 6.62 23.30
C THR A 369 7.67 6.32 24.39
N ALA A 370 7.94 5.37 25.29
CA ALA A 370 7.01 4.93 26.33
C ALA A 370 6.75 6.04 27.37
N ALA A 371 7.80 6.59 27.99
CA ALA A 371 7.68 7.68 28.96
C ALA A 371 7.01 8.93 28.35
N TYR A 372 7.34 9.24 27.09
CA TYR A 372 6.67 10.30 26.34
C TYR A 372 5.18 10.03 26.09
N ALA A 373 4.77 8.78 25.87
CA ALA A 373 3.37 8.40 25.70
C ALA A 373 2.61 8.49 27.03
N ASP A 374 3.19 7.96 28.11
CA ASP A 374 2.59 8.01 29.44
C ASP A 374 2.42 9.46 29.94
N ALA A 375 3.39 10.34 29.66
CA ALA A 375 3.33 11.76 30.00
C ALA A 375 2.23 12.55 29.27
N LYS A 376 1.65 12.02 28.18
CA LYS A 376 0.53 12.63 27.47
C LYS A 376 -0.83 12.31 28.06
N GLU A 377 -0.95 11.17 28.73
CA GLU A 377 -2.26 10.65 29.17
C GLU A 377 -3.02 11.61 30.10
N PRO A 378 -2.36 12.34 31.04
CA PRO A 378 -3.04 13.36 31.83
C PRO A 378 -3.66 14.46 30.97
N TRP A 379 -2.96 14.96 29.95
CA TRP A 379 -3.51 16.01 29.08
C TRP A 379 -4.74 15.54 28.30
N PHE A 380 -4.71 14.30 27.79
CA PHE A 380 -5.87 13.73 27.10
C PHE A 380 -7.09 13.57 28.02
N THR A 381 -6.84 13.28 29.30
CA THR A 381 -7.88 13.01 30.28
C THR A 381 -8.44 14.28 30.90
N ASP A 382 -7.57 15.20 31.31
CA ASP A 382 -7.92 16.36 32.12
C ASP A 382 -8.19 17.61 31.28
N VAL A 383 -7.64 17.68 30.06
CA VAL A 383 -7.75 18.86 29.18
C VAL A 383 -8.54 18.55 27.92
N ALA A 384 -8.11 17.56 27.13
CA ALA A 384 -8.73 17.30 25.83
C ALA A 384 -10.14 16.76 25.95
N TRP A 385 -10.36 15.77 26.84
CA TRP A 385 -11.65 15.10 26.97
C TRP A 385 -12.80 16.05 27.33
N PRO A 386 -12.70 16.92 28.36
CA PRO A 386 -13.77 17.88 28.66
C PRO A 386 -14.10 18.81 27.48
N LEU A 387 -13.08 19.34 26.81
CA LEU A 387 -13.25 20.26 25.67
C LEU A 387 -13.90 19.57 24.46
N MET A 388 -13.50 18.33 24.17
CA MET A 388 -14.10 17.53 23.10
C MET A 388 -15.55 17.17 23.39
N ASP A 389 -15.87 16.77 24.62
CA ASP A 389 -17.22 16.41 25.02
C ASP A 389 -18.16 17.62 24.95
N GLU A 390 -17.71 18.78 25.41
CA GLU A 390 -18.43 20.05 25.24
C GLU A 390 -18.62 20.39 23.75
N TRP A 391 -17.56 20.30 22.94
CA TRP A 391 -17.65 20.55 21.50
C TRP A 391 -18.66 19.62 20.83
N ALA A 392 -18.62 18.32 21.12
CA ALA A 392 -19.53 17.34 20.53
C ALA A 392 -20.99 17.63 20.89
N LYS A 393 -21.27 18.02 22.14
CA LYS A 393 -22.61 18.43 22.58
C LYS A 393 -23.07 19.70 21.88
N ARG A 394 -22.19 20.70 21.77
CA ARG A 394 -22.49 21.99 21.13
C ARG A 394 -22.76 21.86 19.64
N THR A 395 -22.01 21.02 18.92
CA THR A 395 -22.13 20.86 17.47
C THR A 395 -23.11 19.76 17.05
N GLY A 396 -23.55 18.93 18.01
CA GLY A 396 -24.34 17.74 17.71
C GLY A 396 -23.53 16.67 16.96
N TRP A 397 -22.20 16.63 17.16
CA TRP A 397 -21.34 15.69 16.45
C TRP A 397 -21.74 14.23 16.72
N LEU A 398 -21.88 13.48 15.63
CA LEU A 398 -22.11 12.05 15.62
C LEU A 398 -21.01 11.37 14.79
N PRO A 399 -20.47 10.23 15.24
CA PRO A 399 -19.54 9.47 14.43
C PRO A 399 -20.27 8.87 13.22
N PRO A 400 -19.54 8.49 12.16
CA PRO A 400 -20.13 7.81 11.01
C PRO A 400 -20.86 6.53 11.43
N SER A 401 -21.96 6.24 10.73
CA SER A 401 -22.69 4.97 10.89
C SER A 401 -22.14 3.95 9.90
N TYR A 402 -21.61 2.83 10.42
CA TYR A 402 -21.06 1.73 9.62
C TYR A 402 -21.96 0.48 9.61
N LEU A 403 -23.15 0.54 10.23
CA LEU A 403 -23.98 -0.63 10.53
C LEU A 403 -25.06 -0.97 9.47
N SER A 404 -25.10 -0.35 8.29
CA SER A 404 -26.19 -0.61 7.33
C SER A 404 -25.94 -1.69 6.25
N SER A 405 -24.73 -2.24 6.12
CA SER A 405 -24.38 -3.13 5.01
C SER A 405 -24.39 -4.63 5.34
N ALA A 406 -24.57 -5.01 6.62
CA ALA A 406 -24.54 -6.41 7.04
C ALA A 406 -25.90 -7.14 6.92
N GLU A 407 -27.02 -6.40 6.86
CA GLU A 407 -28.37 -6.99 6.72
C GLU A 407 -28.76 -7.25 5.26
N GLY A 408 -28.12 -6.57 4.29
CA GLY A 408 -28.43 -6.71 2.86
C GLY A 408 -27.82 -7.92 2.14
N LYS A 409 -26.93 -8.69 2.79
CA LYS A 409 -26.22 -9.83 2.16
C LYS A 409 -26.57 -11.21 2.73
N ARG A 410 -27.51 -11.31 3.68
CA ARG A 410 -28.06 -12.61 4.14
C ARG A 410 -29.36 -13.01 3.44
N GLY A 411 -29.77 -12.28 2.41
CA GLY A 411 -30.97 -12.55 1.63
C GLY A 411 -30.80 -12.17 0.17
N GLN A 412 -29.87 -12.83 -0.53
CA GLN A 412 -29.90 -13.03 -1.98
C GLN A 412 -29.00 -14.20 -2.37
#